data_AF-A0A8G1XFZ2-F1
#
_entry.id   AF-A0A8G1XFZ2-F1
#
_cell.length_a   1.000
_cell.length_b   1.000
_cell.length_c   1.000
_cell.angle_alpha   90.00
_cell.angle_beta   90.00
_cell.angle_gamma   90.00
#
_symmetry.space_group_name_H-M   'P 1'
#
loop_
_entity.id
_entity.type
_entity.pdbx_description
1 polymer ?
#
loop_
_entity_poly.entity_id
_entity_poly.type
_entity_poly.pdbx_seq_one_letter_code
_entity_poly.pdbx_strand_id
1 'polypeptide(L)'
;MRHGVRGKNPLLRFAVVTALAAAPLLTLVVAGEAAQMAPPLGPCSGPDCPSTWGPPHTGPFDGADASLNIYVGGNYLVRQNAAEAEGKIAVVGNLDINKASGGAFNMGVVGVGSMVTPPNASDHVTVGGSVAVDASQANPSKLFIGGTDFFAQPPKARWGNLKYGTTLTGSYDITPDGRAIQDPAAIDEFRGLTPVIEGHSACMARQTATGTVVDDGTTVTFTGDGTSARQVFDYGQNIGTDGGRRAIVFAGVPAGATVIVNMTGSDVTVNTSSGTGQAGDQLTELRPNLMWNFPTATNVVVEGDAQWQGSIMAGNPGSTTTLSNPGTNGRVYLAGNLLQQGSAGTEIHNYPFNGDLPDCSESPSPSPSPSDSTSPSPSPSPSESTSPSPSPSPSTSESPSPSPSESESPGPSPSSSGSTSPAPSPSGSTPQPTGSGSTPAGPPLPNTGGDSLVAPAAGAAAVLLGLGGAVIALARRARGRHS
;
A
#
# COMPACT_ATOMS: atom_id res chain seq x y z
N MET A 1 69.25 21.27 76.49
CA MET A 1 67.95 20.85 75.92
C MET A 1 68.18 19.61 75.06
N ARG A 2 67.21 18.69 75.02
CA ARG A 2 67.35 17.24 74.78
C ARG A 2 67.89 16.82 73.39
N HIS A 3 68.58 15.67 73.37
CA HIS A 3 69.04 14.89 72.22
C HIS A 3 67.94 14.07 71.53
N GLY A 4 68.06 13.85 70.20
CA GLY A 4 68.07 12.50 69.61
C GLY A 4 67.10 12.13 68.45
N VAL A 5 67.71 11.69 67.32
CA VAL A 5 67.43 10.44 66.53
C VAL A 5 66.65 10.47 65.17
N ARG A 6 67.37 9.98 64.10
CA ARG A 6 67.07 9.15 62.89
C ARG A 6 65.82 9.39 61.99
N GLY A 7 65.81 9.09 60.68
CA GLY A 7 66.82 8.54 59.74
C GLY A 7 66.28 8.00 58.38
N LYS A 8 67.19 7.92 57.37
CA LYS A 8 67.41 6.96 56.24
C LYS A 8 66.45 6.82 55.01
N ASN A 9 66.94 7.26 53.82
CA ASN A 9 67.31 6.57 52.53
C ASN A 9 66.47 5.39 51.95
N PRO A 10 66.67 4.92 50.68
CA PRO A 10 67.00 5.56 49.37
C PRO A 10 66.17 5.01 48.15
N LEU A 11 66.50 5.47 46.94
CA LEU A 11 66.05 5.01 45.60
C LEU A 11 66.31 3.51 45.32
N LEU A 12 65.36 2.81 44.69
CA LEU A 12 65.55 1.50 44.05
C LEU A 12 64.96 1.46 42.63
N ARG A 13 65.78 1.00 41.66
CA ARG A 13 65.42 0.64 40.29
C ARG A 13 64.66 -0.69 40.28
N PHE A 14 63.66 -0.85 39.41
CA PHE A 14 63.14 -2.17 39.03
C PHE A 14 63.03 -2.33 37.52
N ALA A 15 63.33 -3.56 37.11
CA ALA A 15 63.56 -4.04 35.76
C ALA A 15 62.27 -4.18 34.93
N VAL A 16 62.44 -4.04 33.62
CA VAL A 16 61.44 -4.34 32.59
C VAL A 16 61.24 -5.85 32.53
N VAL A 17 59.99 -6.30 32.71
CA VAL A 17 59.52 -7.66 32.37
C VAL A 17 58.49 -7.49 31.26
N THR A 18 58.87 -7.89 30.04
CA THR A 18 57.95 -8.02 28.89
C THR A 18 57.14 -9.31 29.06
N ALA A 19 55.87 -9.17 29.42
CA ALA A 19 54.89 -10.24 29.31
C ALA A 19 54.17 -10.12 27.94
N LEU A 20 54.37 -11.10 27.07
CA LEU A 20 53.48 -11.32 25.92
C LEU A 20 52.13 -11.79 26.46
N ALA A 21 51.13 -10.91 26.44
CA ALA A 21 49.74 -11.29 26.64
C ALA A 21 49.13 -11.63 25.27
N ALA A 22 48.76 -12.89 25.07
CA ALA A 22 47.87 -13.28 23.98
C ALA A 22 46.50 -12.62 24.23
N ALA A 23 46.14 -11.65 23.40
CA ALA A 23 44.83 -11.01 23.47
C ALA A 23 43.77 -11.97 22.91
N PRO A 24 42.69 -12.27 23.66
CA PRO A 24 41.56 -12.97 23.07
C PRO A 24 40.94 -12.06 21.99
N LEU A 25 40.77 -12.61 20.78
CA LEU A 25 39.91 -12.00 19.76
C LEU A 25 38.50 -11.91 20.35
N LEU A 26 38.15 -10.73 20.86
CA LEU A 26 36.76 -10.34 21.05
C LEU A 26 36.15 -10.18 19.67
N THR A 27 35.41 -11.20 19.23
CA THR A 27 34.38 -10.99 18.21
C THR A 27 33.38 -10.00 18.78
N LEU A 28 33.48 -8.73 18.39
CA LEU A 28 32.37 -7.79 18.55
C LEU A 28 31.22 -8.34 17.71
N VAL A 29 30.26 -8.98 18.37
CA VAL A 29 28.91 -9.06 17.84
C VAL A 29 28.39 -7.63 17.89
N VAL A 30 28.41 -6.93 16.76
CA VAL A 30 27.65 -5.69 16.64
C VAL A 30 26.19 -6.13 16.67
N ALA A 31 25.53 -5.96 17.82
CA ALA A 31 24.09 -6.01 17.87
C ALA A 31 23.60 -4.87 16.96
N GLY A 32 23.05 -5.20 15.79
CA GLY A 32 22.37 -4.21 14.95
C GLY A 32 21.26 -3.58 15.77
N GLU A 33 21.40 -2.29 16.09
CA GLU A 33 20.39 -1.58 16.86
C GLU A 33 19.12 -1.49 16.01
N ALA A 34 18.03 -2.03 16.57
CA ALA A 34 16.71 -1.92 16.01
C ALA A 34 16.35 -0.42 15.87
N ALA A 35 15.93 -0.01 14.67
CA ALA A 35 15.53 1.36 14.41
C ALA A 35 14.19 1.39 13.68
N GLN A 36 13.35 2.35 14.05
CA GLN A 36 12.18 2.73 13.27
C GLN A 36 12.62 3.17 11.88
N MET A 37 11.75 3.00 10.88
CA MET A 37 12.02 3.56 9.55
C MET A 37 12.25 5.07 9.64
N ALA A 38 13.29 5.55 8.96
CA ALA A 38 13.62 6.96 8.93
C ALA A 38 12.60 7.75 8.10
N PRO A 39 12.35 9.03 8.45
CA PRO A 39 11.55 9.92 7.61
C PRO A 39 12.05 9.96 6.15
N PRO A 40 11.15 10.09 5.16
CA PRO A 40 9.71 10.33 5.30
C PRO A 40 8.87 9.06 5.52
N LEU A 41 9.49 7.90 5.76
CA LEU A 41 8.80 6.66 6.10
C LEU A 41 8.63 6.52 7.62
N GLY A 42 7.80 5.58 8.06
CA GLY A 42 7.74 5.15 9.46
C GLY A 42 6.63 5.80 10.30
N PRO A 43 6.93 6.16 11.57
CA PRO A 43 5.96 6.73 12.49
C PRO A 43 5.35 8.04 11.97
N CYS A 44 4.29 8.49 12.64
CA CYS A 44 3.77 9.82 12.38
C CYS A 44 4.86 10.88 12.64
N SER A 45 4.97 11.89 11.76
CA SER A 45 5.88 13.01 11.96
C SER A 45 5.21 14.39 11.80
N GLY A 46 5.84 15.42 12.36
CA GLY A 46 5.31 16.79 12.37
C GLY A 46 4.67 17.18 13.72
N PRO A 47 4.32 18.46 13.88
CA PRO A 47 3.89 19.01 15.17
C PRO A 47 2.48 18.56 15.60
N ASP A 48 1.64 18.14 14.64
CA ASP A 48 0.22 17.83 14.86
C ASP A 48 -0.05 16.32 14.87
N CYS A 49 0.96 15.48 15.08
CA CYS A 49 0.77 14.04 15.20
C CYS A 49 -0.11 13.69 16.40
N PRO A 50 -1.17 12.90 16.22
CA PRO A 50 -1.98 12.47 17.35
C PRO A 50 -1.21 11.50 18.25
N SER A 51 -1.42 11.65 19.56
CA SER A 51 -0.90 10.73 20.57
C SER A 51 -1.65 9.39 20.60
N THR A 52 -2.86 9.33 20.04
CA THR A 52 -3.74 8.17 20.04
C THR A 52 -4.41 8.00 18.70
N TRP A 53 -4.56 6.76 18.25
CA TRP A 53 -5.12 6.42 16.94
C TRP A 53 -6.37 5.57 17.13
N GLY A 54 -7.54 6.15 16.83
CA GLY A 54 -8.83 5.49 16.99
C GLY A 54 -9.17 4.49 15.86
N PRO A 55 -10.32 3.81 15.96
CA PRO A 55 -10.96 3.12 14.84
C PRO A 55 -11.25 4.06 13.66
N PRO A 56 -11.42 3.55 12.42
CA PRO A 56 -11.87 4.38 11.32
C PRO A 56 -13.24 4.99 11.61
N HIS A 57 -13.40 6.29 11.36
CA HIS A 57 -14.66 6.98 11.63
C HIS A 57 -14.91 8.13 10.64
N THR A 58 -16.14 8.66 10.66
CA THR A 58 -16.48 10.00 10.14
C THR A 58 -16.44 10.99 11.29
N GLY A 59 -15.88 12.19 11.13
CA GLY A 59 -15.83 13.13 12.24
C GLY A 59 -14.85 14.30 12.06
N PRO A 60 -14.48 14.99 13.16
CA PRO A 60 -13.40 15.98 13.14
C PRO A 60 -12.09 15.33 12.70
N PHE A 61 -11.16 16.14 12.19
CA PHE A 61 -9.82 15.65 11.91
C PHE A 61 -8.97 15.58 13.17
N ASP A 62 -8.31 14.44 13.36
CA ASP A 62 -7.58 14.05 14.57
C ASP A 62 -6.09 14.38 14.51
N GLY A 63 -5.72 15.41 13.74
CA GLY A 63 -4.34 15.91 13.65
C GLY A 63 -3.78 15.87 12.23
N ALA A 64 -2.46 15.86 12.13
CA ALA A 64 -1.77 15.72 10.86
C ALA A 64 -0.48 14.90 10.93
N ASP A 65 -0.18 14.21 9.83
CA ASP A 65 1.00 13.37 9.67
C ASP A 65 1.80 13.76 8.42
N ALA A 66 3.02 14.26 8.64
CA ALA A 66 3.95 14.66 7.59
C ALA A 66 4.69 13.48 6.93
N SER A 67 4.64 12.29 7.52
CA SER A 67 5.21 11.07 6.95
C SER A 67 4.34 10.55 5.79
N LEU A 68 4.98 9.82 4.87
CA LEU A 68 4.26 9.15 3.79
C LEU A 68 3.38 8.04 4.35
N ASN A 69 2.10 8.08 3.99
CA ASN A 69 1.21 6.94 4.18
C ASN A 69 1.34 5.95 3.04
N ILE A 70 1.39 6.46 1.80
CA ILE A 70 1.39 5.66 0.58
C ILE A 70 2.59 6.06 -0.28
N TYR A 71 3.42 5.07 -0.60
CA TYR A 71 4.48 5.17 -1.59
C TYR A 71 4.30 4.10 -2.66
N VAL A 72 4.34 4.51 -3.92
CA VAL A 72 4.25 3.62 -5.09
C VAL A 72 5.42 3.93 -6.03
N GLY A 73 6.36 3.00 -6.17
CA GLY A 73 7.51 3.12 -7.07
C GLY A 73 7.13 2.95 -8.55
N GLY A 74 6.00 2.29 -8.83
CA GLY A 74 5.40 2.17 -10.16
C GLY A 74 4.22 3.12 -10.38
N ASN A 75 3.20 2.62 -11.07
CA ASN A 75 1.94 3.33 -11.33
C ASN A 75 0.89 3.05 -10.25
N TYR A 76 0.03 4.03 -10.00
CA TYR A 76 -1.15 3.89 -9.16
C TYR A 76 -2.42 3.93 -10.02
N LEU A 77 -3.11 2.80 -10.07
CA LEU A 77 -4.34 2.58 -10.84
C LEU A 77 -5.53 2.54 -9.88
N VAL A 78 -6.51 3.40 -10.09
CA VAL A 78 -7.79 3.40 -9.36
C VAL A 78 -8.88 2.91 -10.30
N ARG A 79 -9.59 1.86 -9.89
CA ARG A 79 -10.59 1.17 -10.71
C ARG A 79 -11.86 0.87 -9.93
N GLN A 80 -12.89 0.43 -10.66
CA GLN A 80 -14.18 0.01 -10.09
C GLN A 80 -14.77 1.08 -9.18
N ASN A 81 -15.18 0.74 -7.95
CA ASN A 81 -15.80 1.68 -7.02
C ASN A 81 -14.82 2.27 -5.99
N ALA A 82 -13.51 1.97 -6.05
CA ALA A 82 -12.49 2.45 -5.10
C ALA A 82 -12.67 3.94 -4.73
N ALA A 83 -12.67 4.27 -3.44
CA ALA A 83 -13.26 5.51 -2.95
C ALA A 83 -12.22 6.52 -2.47
N GLU A 84 -11.30 6.13 -1.59
CA GLU A 84 -10.45 7.10 -0.89
C GLU A 84 -9.02 6.57 -0.62
N ALA A 85 -8.06 7.48 -0.52
CA ALA A 85 -6.70 7.23 -0.09
C ALA A 85 -6.21 8.38 0.82
N GLU A 86 -6.07 8.10 2.10
CA GLU A 86 -5.74 9.06 3.15
C GLU A 86 -4.23 9.25 3.34
N GLY A 87 -3.83 10.43 3.82
CA GLY A 87 -2.46 10.72 4.23
C GLY A 87 -1.58 11.22 3.09
N LYS A 88 -0.27 11.38 3.34
CA LYS A 88 0.65 11.92 2.33
C LYS A 88 1.02 10.83 1.32
N ILE A 89 0.94 11.14 0.02
CA ILE A 89 1.03 10.14 -1.06
C ILE A 89 2.12 10.53 -2.06
N ALA A 90 2.98 9.59 -2.40
CA ALA A 90 3.96 9.71 -3.47
C ALA A 90 3.83 8.55 -4.48
N VAL A 91 3.71 8.89 -5.77
CA VAL A 91 3.63 7.94 -6.88
C VAL A 91 4.74 8.30 -7.86
N VAL A 92 5.75 7.44 -8.02
CA VAL A 92 6.89 7.70 -8.90
C VAL A 92 6.49 7.65 -10.37
N GLY A 93 5.59 6.72 -10.73
CA GLY A 93 5.01 6.60 -12.07
C GLY A 93 3.80 7.49 -12.27
N ASN A 94 2.79 6.95 -12.96
CA ASN A 94 1.55 7.65 -13.29
C ASN A 94 0.44 7.35 -12.28
N LEU A 95 -0.46 8.32 -12.10
CA LEU A 95 -1.75 8.13 -11.43
C LEU A 95 -2.85 8.08 -12.50
N ASP A 96 -3.61 6.99 -12.52
CA ASP A 96 -4.71 6.80 -13.47
C ASP A 96 -5.99 6.40 -12.74
N ILE A 97 -6.95 7.31 -12.73
CA ILE A 97 -8.25 7.17 -12.06
C ILE A 97 -9.33 6.90 -13.11
N ASN A 98 -9.75 5.64 -13.18
CA ASN A 98 -10.76 5.16 -14.12
C ASN A 98 -11.77 4.28 -13.38
N LYS A 99 -12.66 4.93 -12.63
CA LYS A 99 -13.71 4.25 -11.87
C LYS A 99 -14.79 3.74 -12.80
N ALA A 100 -15.27 2.51 -12.60
CA ALA A 100 -16.24 1.88 -13.49
C ALA A 100 -17.58 2.62 -13.55
N SER A 101 -17.97 3.26 -12.44
CA SER A 101 -19.21 4.05 -12.33
C SER A 101 -18.93 5.57 -12.27
N GLY A 102 -17.70 5.99 -12.54
CA GLY A 102 -17.21 7.34 -12.28
C GLY A 102 -17.34 7.78 -10.83
N GLY A 103 -17.49 9.09 -10.60
CA GLY A 103 -17.67 9.67 -9.26
C GLY A 103 -16.37 10.03 -8.56
N ALA A 104 -16.48 10.41 -7.29
CA ALA A 104 -15.38 10.94 -6.51
C ALA A 104 -14.33 9.87 -6.16
N PHE A 105 -13.07 10.30 -6.16
CA PHE A 105 -11.95 9.64 -5.52
C PHE A 105 -11.20 10.68 -4.67
N ASN A 106 -11.21 10.51 -3.34
CA ASN A 106 -10.58 11.45 -2.42
C ASN A 106 -9.13 11.02 -2.15
N MET A 107 -8.18 11.97 -2.23
CA MET A 107 -6.77 11.73 -1.91
C MET A 107 -6.25 12.75 -0.89
N GLY A 108 -5.49 12.27 0.09
CA GLY A 108 -4.93 13.06 1.17
C GLY A 108 -5.91 13.31 2.32
N VAL A 109 -7.03 13.96 2.00
CA VAL A 109 -8.13 14.21 2.95
C VAL A 109 -9.33 13.38 2.52
N VAL A 110 -9.90 12.61 3.45
CA VAL A 110 -10.92 11.58 3.17
C VAL A 110 -12.16 11.78 4.06
N GLY A 111 -13.27 11.13 3.71
CA GLY A 111 -14.53 11.18 4.45
C GLY A 111 -14.68 10.11 5.53
N VAL A 112 -13.94 9.00 5.42
CA VAL A 112 -13.82 7.95 6.44
C VAL A 112 -12.36 7.50 6.51
N GLY A 113 -11.83 7.34 7.71
CA GLY A 113 -10.46 6.87 7.89
C GLY A 113 -9.96 7.12 9.30
N SER A 114 -8.65 7.26 9.46
CA SER A 114 -8.06 7.68 10.74
C SER A 114 -8.33 9.14 11.06
N MET A 115 -8.80 9.91 10.07
CA MET A 115 -9.03 11.34 10.13
C MET A 115 -7.75 12.15 10.39
N VAL A 116 -6.59 11.58 10.07
CA VAL A 116 -5.29 12.22 10.19
C VAL A 116 -4.78 12.60 8.82
N THR A 117 -4.97 13.88 8.49
CA THR A 117 -4.62 14.46 7.20
C THR A 117 -3.13 14.70 7.05
N PRO A 118 -2.58 14.94 5.86
CA PRO A 118 -1.24 15.53 5.76
C PRO A 118 -1.25 16.97 6.32
N PRO A 119 -0.08 17.54 6.65
CA PRO A 119 -0.01 18.92 7.14
C PRO A 119 -0.69 19.88 6.18
N ASN A 120 -1.49 20.79 6.72
CA ASN A 120 -2.23 21.73 5.89
C ASN A 120 -1.29 22.60 5.03
N ALA A 121 -1.69 22.88 3.79
CA ALA A 121 -0.93 23.59 2.77
C ALA A 121 0.36 22.89 2.27
N SER A 122 0.59 21.62 2.66
CA SER A 122 1.67 20.80 2.11
C SER A 122 1.31 20.18 0.75
N ASP A 123 2.28 19.56 0.09
CA ASP A 123 2.01 18.69 -1.04
C ASP A 123 1.41 17.37 -0.52
N HIS A 124 0.09 17.18 -0.72
CA HIS A 124 -0.63 16.00 -0.26
C HIS A 124 -0.38 14.81 -1.19
N VAL A 125 -0.35 15.07 -2.50
CA VAL A 125 -0.15 14.06 -3.53
C VAL A 125 0.95 14.52 -4.47
N THR A 126 2.00 13.71 -4.61
CA THR A 126 3.09 13.95 -5.56
C THR A 126 3.18 12.81 -6.56
N VAL A 127 3.03 13.12 -7.85
CA VAL A 127 3.06 12.16 -8.96
C VAL A 127 4.20 12.49 -9.90
N GLY A 128 5.10 11.55 -10.17
CA GLY A 128 6.25 11.77 -11.05
C GLY A 128 5.89 11.80 -12.53
N GLY A 129 4.84 11.09 -12.91
CA GLY A 129 4.34 11.02 -14.29
C GLY A 129 3.09 11.87 -14.52
N SER A 130 2.20 11.33 -15.35
CA SER A 130 0.90 11.95 -15.64
C SER A 130 -0.14 11.61 -14.58
N VAL A 131 -1.10 12.51 -14.42
CA VAL A 131 -2.36 12.28 -13.71
C VAL A 131 -3.48 12.25 -14.75
N ALA A 132 -4.10 11.09 -14.92
CA ALA A 132 -5.25 10.90 -15.80
C ALA A 132 -6.48 10.60 -14.97
N VAL A 133 -7.56 11.35 -15.20
CA VAL A 133 -8.87 11.08 -14.60
C VAL A 133 -9.87 10.85 -15.72
N ASP A 134 -10.50 9.67 -15.75
CA ASP A 134 -11.42 9.32 -16.82
C ASP A 134 -12.60 10.30 -16.87
N ALA A 135 -12.80 10.87 -18.06
CA ALA A 135 -13.89 11.76 -18.39
C ALA A 135 -14.75 11.24 -19.54
N SER A 136 -14.57 9.96 -19.94
CA SER A 136 -15.27 9.37 -21.09
C SER A 136 -16.71 8.97 -20.76
N GLN A 137 -17.00 8.76 -19.47
CA GLN A 137 -18.32 8.34 -18.98
C GLN A 137 -19.27 9.52 -18.70
N ALA A 138 -20.59 9.26 -18.75
CA ALA A 138 -21.62 10.26 -18.47
C ALA A 138 -21.52 10.83 -17.03
N ASN A 139 -21.21 9.97 -16.07
CA ASN A 139 -20.72 10.39 -14.76
C ASN A 139 -19.20 10.18 -14.78
N PRO A 140 -18.37 11.22 -14.98
CA PRO A 140 -16.93 11.06 -15.06
C PRO A 140 -16.33 10.75 -13.69
N SER A 141 -15.14 10.15 -13.68
CA SER A 141 -14.31 10.09 -12.47
C SER A 141 -13.89 11.52 -12.07
N LYS A 142 -13.71 11.76 -10.77
CA LYS A 142 -13.31 13.06 -10.22
C LYS A 142 -12.31 12.88 -9.09
N LEU A 143 -11.14 13.48 -9.24
CA LEU A 143 -10.14 13.54 -8.16
C LEU A 143 -10.47 14.69 -7.20
N PHE A 144 -10.52 14.41 -5.90
CA PHE A 144 -10.67 15.41 -4.85
C PHE A 144 -9.45 15.40 -3.94
N ILE A 145 -8.88 16.58 -3.67
CA ILE A 145 -7.82 16.76 -2.68
C ILE A 145 -8.22 17.90 -1.75
N GLY A 146 -8.16 17.64 -0.45
CA GLY A 146 -8.60 18.57 0.57
C GLY A 146 -10.09 18.45 0.91
N GLY A 147 -10.53 19.24 1.89
CA GLY A 147 -11.84 19.16 2.50
C GLY A 147 -12.04 20.24 3.55
N THR A 148 -13.18 20.20 4.23
CA THR A 148 -13.49 21.15 5.31
C THR A 148 -13.94 20.38 6.53
N ASP A 149 -13.29 20.66 7.65
CA ASP A 149 -13.68 20.22 8.97
C ASP A 149 -14.90 21.04 9.42
N PHE A 150 -16.10 20.49 9.23
CA PHE A 150 -17.34 21.13 9.67
C PHE A 150 -17.62 20.94 11.17
N PHE A 151 -16.84 20.09 11.85
CA PHE A 151 -16.95 19.86 13.29
C PHE A 151 -16.17 20.90 14.08
N ALA A 152 -15.09 21.45 13.50
CA ALA A 152 -14.41 22.63 14.04
C ALA A 152 -15.30 23.89 13.99
N GLN A 153 -15.14 24.77 14.97
CA GLN A 153 -15.83 26.06 15.05
C GLN A 153 -14.82 27.23 15.19
N PRO A 154 -14.69 28.10 14.16
CA PRO A 154 -15.35 28.03 12.85
C PRO A 154 -14.86 26.82 12.02
N PRO A 155 -15.62 26.39 10.99
CA PRO A 155 -15.19 25.32 10.10
C PRO A 155 -13.78 25.57 9.55
N LYS A 156 -12.94 24.54 9.60
CA LYS A 156 -11.52 24.67 9.28
C LYS A 156 -11.18 23.88 8.03
N ALA A 157 -10.69 24.57 7.01
CA ALA A 157 -10.18 23.91 5.81
C ALA A 157 -9.03 22.94 6.14
N ARG A 158 -8.98 21.81 5.44
CA ARG A 158 -7.79 20.95 5.32
C ARG A 158 -7.49 20.81 3.85
N TRP A 159 -6.29 21.17 3.42
CA TRP A 159 -5.96 21.18 2.00
C TRP A 159 -4.47 21.03 1.77
N GLY A 160 -4.13 20.67 0.55
CA GLY A 160 -2.77 20.60 0.06
C GLY A 160 -2.73 20.59 -1.45
N ASN A 161 -1.52 20.54 -2.01
CA ASN A 161 -1.33 20.57 -3.45
C ASN A 161 -1.30 19.16 -4.06
N LEU A 162 -1.61 19.13 -5.36
CA LEU A 162 -1.23 18.06 -6.28
C LEU A 162 0.01 18.52 -7.05
N LYS A 163 1.13 17.81 -6.88
CA LYS A 163 2.31 17.91 -7.73
C LYS A 163 2.25 16.82 -8.80
N TYR A 164 2.46 17.16 -10.06
CA TYR A 164 2.49 16.18 -11.16
C TYR A 164 3.60 16.48 -12.17
N GLY A 165 4.18 15.47 -12.80
CA GLY A 165 5.33 15.66 -13.67
C GLY A 165 4.99 16.12 -15.08
N THR A 166 4.05 15.44 -15.75
CA THR A 166 3.82 15.66 -17.20
C THR A 166 2.48 16.29 -17.51
N THR A 167 1.39 15.53 -17.46
CA THR A 167 0.07 16.00 -17.87
C THR A 167 -0.96 15.74 -16.80
N LEU A 168 -1.89 16.68 -16.62
CA LEU A 168 -3.08 16.52 -15.82
C LEU A 168 -4.31 16.60 -16.74
N THR A 169 -5.13 15.55 -16.73
CA THR A 169 -6.34 15.47 -17.56
C THR A 169 -7.55 15.02 -16.75
N GLY A 170 -8.74 15.36 -17.23
CA GLY A 170 -10.00 14.99 -16.59
C GLY A 170 -10.48 15.98 -15.52
N SER A 171 -11.40 15.52 -14.68
CA SER A 171 -12.03 16.36 -13.65
C SER A 171 -11.32 16.24 -12.30
N TYR A 172 -11.00 17.37 -11.68
CA TYR A 172 -10.42 17.42 -10.34
C TYR A 172 -10.90 18.65 -9.57
N ASP A 173 -10.85 18.57 -8.24
CA ASP A 173 -11.12 19.65 -7.31
C ASP A 173 -10.07 19.60 -6.18
N ILE A 174 -9.38 20.72 -5.96
CA ILE A 174 -8.36 20.84 -4.92
C ILE A 174 -8.79 21.98 -4.01
N THR A 175 -9.48 21.64 -2.94
CA THR A 175 -10.26 22.58 -2.13
C THR A 175 -9.61 22.83 -0.76
N PRO A 176 -9.75 24.04 -0.19
CA PRO A 176 -10.31 25.25 -0.82
C PRO A 176 -9.28 26.10 -1.56
N ASP A 177 -8.00 26.01 -1.19
CA ASP A 177 -6.93 26.89 -1.71
C ASP A 177 -5.75 26.14 -2.34
N GLY A 178 -5.83 24.80 -2.40
CA GLY A 178 -4.76 23.98 -2.95
C GLY A 178 -4.65 24.11 -4.47
N ARG A 179 -3.50 23.69 -5.01
CA ARG A 179 -3.19 23.85 -6.44
C ARG A 179 -2.75 22.54 -7.08
N ALA A 180 -3.11 22.39 -8.35
CA ALA A 180 -2.45 21.45 -9.24
C ALA A 180 -1.25 22.15 -9.87
N ILE A 181 -0.04 21.66 -9.59
CA ILE A 181 1.20 22.30 -10.01
C ILE A 181 1.99 21.27 -10.81
N GLN A 182 2.23 21.57 -12.08
CA GLN A 182 3.15 20.80 -12.89
C GLN A 182 4.58 21.09 -12.43
N ASP A 183 5.26 20.06 -11.93
CA ASP A 183 6.59 20.15 -11.35
C ASP A 183 7.31 18.79 -11.49
N PRO A 184 8.02 18.57 -12.62
CA PRO A 184 8.72 17.31 -12.87
C PRO A 184 9.77 16.93 -11.82
N ALA A 185 10.29 17.90 -11.08
CA ALA A 185 11.34 17.70 -10.09
C ALA A 185 10.78 17.37 -8.69
N ALA A 186 9.50 17.65 -8.42
CA ALA A 186 8.91 17.42 -7.09
C ALA A 186 9.02 15.95 -6.63
N ILE A 187 8.94 15.00 -7.56
CA ILE A 187 9.05 13.58 -7.24
C ILE A 187 10.48 13.14 -6.85
N ASP A 188 11.51 13.93 -7.15
CA ASP A 188 12.90 13.57 -6.88
C ASP A 188 13.18 13.42 -5.38
N GLU A 189 12.41 14.09 -4.52
CA GLU A 189 12.39 13.90 -3.06
C GLU A 189 12.13 12.42 -2.69
N PHE A 190 11.33 11.72 -3.47
CA PHE A 190 10.82 10.38 -3.16
C PHE A 190 11.42 9.26 -4.04
N ARG A 191 12.11 9.59 -5.13
CA ARG A 191 12.71 8.57 -6.03
C ARG A 191 13.68 7.64 -5.33
N GLY A 192 14.44 8.17 -4.36
CA GLY A 192 15.40 7.38 -3.57
C GLY A 192 14.76 6.34 -2.65
N LEU A 193 13.44 6.36 -2.44
CA LEU A 193 12.77 5.45 -1.51
C LEU A 193 12.50 4.06 -2.08
N THR A 194 12.47 3.88 -3.41
CA THR A 194 12.30 2.55 -4.03
C THR A 194 13.38 1.58 -3.55
N PRO A 195 14.69 1.86 -3.73
CA PRO A 195 15.74 0.96 -3.23
C PRO A 195 15.77 0.83 -1.69
N VAL A 196 15.28 1.82 -0.95
CA VAL A 196 15.12 1.73 0.52
C VAL A 196 14.05 0.69 0.88
N ILE A 197 12.91 0.70 0.19
CA ILE A 197 11.83 -0.28 0.37
C ILE A 197 12.29 -1.69 -0.05
N GLU A 198 12.97 -1.83 -1.20
CA GLU A 198 13.57 -3.09 -1.62
C GLU A 198 14.54 -3.64 -0.54
N GLY A 199 15.41 -2.77 -0.02
CA GLY A 199 16.39 -3.10 1.01
C GLY A 199 15.75 -3.56 2.31
N HIS A 200 14.79 -2.80 2.85
CA HIS A 200 14.06 -3.18 4.06
C HIS A 200 13.28 -4.48 3.88
N SER A 201 12.58 -4.62 2.75
CA SER A 201 11.78 -5.80 2.44
C SER A 201 12.64 -7.06 2.36
N ALA A 202 13.76 -6.99 1.66
CA ALA A 202 14.72 -8.09 1.58
C ALA A 202 15.41 -8.36 2.92
N CYS A 203 15.69 -7.32 3.72
CA CYS A 203 16.28 -7.45 5.05
C CYS A 203 15.37 -8.22 6.02
N MET A 204 14.08 -7.86 6.07
CA MET A 204 13.07 -8.56 6.86
C MET A 204 12.95 -10.03 6.46
N ALA A 205 13.00 -10.33 5.16
CA ALA A 205 12.90 -11.69 4.63
C ALA A 205 14.12 -12.59 4.92
N ARG A 206 15.27 -12.00 5.29
CA ARG A 206 16.48 -12.76 5.68
C ARG A 206 16.56 -13.03 7.18
N GLN A 207 15.68 -12.44 7.99
CA GLN A 207 15.69 -12.66 9.43
C GLN A 207 15.28 -14.09 9.75
N THR A 208 15.87 -14.65 10.80
CA THR A 208 15.42 -15.92 11.34
C THR A 208 14.01 -15.76 11.91
N ALA A 209 13.08 -16.61 11.47
CA ALA A 209 11.75 -16.68 12.07
C ALA A 209 11.85 -16.97 13.56
N THR A 210 11.15 -16.18 14.38
CA THR A 210 11.05 -16.38 15.82
C THR A 210 9.77 -17.11 16.21
N GLY A 211 8.81 -17.21 15.29
CA GLY A 211 7.53 -17.87 15.51
C GLY A 211 7.27 -19.03 14.55
N THR A 212 6.10 -19.65 14.72
CA THR A 212 5.60 -20.73 13.87
C THR A 212 4.27 -20.34 13.25
N VAL A 213 3.93 -20.93 12.10
CA VAL A 213 2.65 -20.70 11.41
C VAL A 213 1.95 -22.03 11.21
N VAL A 214 0.69 -22.10 11.61
CA VAL A 214 -0.18 -23.25 11.38
C VAL A 214 -1.40 -22.78 10.61
N ASP A 215 -1.66 -23.45 9.49
CA ASP A 215 -2.88 -23.27 8.72
C ASP A 215 -3.72 -24.56 8.77
N ASP A 216 -4.92 -24.47 9.33
CA ASP A 216 -5.82 -25.62 9.52
C ASP A 216 -6.91 -25.78 8.46
N GLY A 217 -6.93 -24.94 7.41
CA GLY A 217 -8.01 -24.92 6.42
C GLY A 217 -9.00 -23.76 6.61
N THR A 218 -9.08 -23.21 7.82
CA THR A 218 -10.04 -22.15 8.19
C THR A 218 -9.37 -20.95 8.82
N THR A 219 -8.28 -21.18 9.57
CA THR A 219 -7.55 -20.17 10.31
C THR A 219 -6.06 -20.34 10.06
N VAL A 220 -5.39 -19.22 9.77
CA VAL A 220 -3.92 -19.15 9.79
C VAL A 220 -3.50 -18.53 11.12
N THR A 221 -2.85 -19.33 11.95
CA THR A 221 -2.39 -18.93 13.29
C THR A 221 -0.88 -18.72 13.29
N PHE A 222 -0.47 -17.48 13.56
CA PHE A 222 0.91 -17.06 13.74
C PHE A 222 1.25 -17.08 15.23
N THR A 223 2.04 -18.05 15.69
CA THR A 223 2.41 -18.20 17.10
C THR A 223 3.83 -17.73 17.36
N GLY A 224 3.98 -16.57 18.02
CA GLY A 224 5.27 -16.02 18.44
C GLY A 224 5.93 -16.81 19.56
N ASP A 225 7.19 -16.49 19.86
CA ASP A 225 7.96 -17.14 20.93
C ASP A 225 7.60 -16.67 22.36
N GLY A 226 6.70 -15.70 22.48
CA GLY A 226 6.28 -15.14 23.77
C GLY A 226 7.30 -14.23 24.47
N THR A 227 8.46 -13.95 23.87
CA THR A 227 9.56 -13.24 24.55
C THR A 227 10.29 -12.20 23.70
N SER A 228 10.48 -12.44 22.40
CA SER A 228 11.20 -11.52 21.52
C SER A 228 10.41 -10.22 21.29
N ALA A 229 11.12 -9.09 21.34
CA ALA A 229 10.56 -7.77 21.01
C ALA A 229 10.15 -7.65 19.52
N ARG A 230 10.69 -8.54 18.67
CA ARG A 230 10.32 -8.69 17.27
C ARG A 230 9.90 -10.14 17.03
N GLN A 231 8.70 -10.31 16.48
CA GLN A 231 8.15 -11.59 16.08
C GLN A 231 8.22 -11.70 14.56
N VAL A 232 9.03 -12.61 14.05
CA VAL A 232 9.21 -12.83 12.61
C VAL A 232 8.60 -14.17 12.22
N PHE A 233 7.77 -14.14 11.17
CA PHE A 233 7.10 -15.29 10.61
C PHE A 233 7.39 -15.38 9.11
N ASP A 234 7.71 -16.58 8.62
CA ASP A 234 7.80 -16.86 7.19
C ASP A 234 6.62 -17.74 6.76
N TYR A 235 5.90 -17.32 5.74
CA TYR A 235 4.75 -18.05 5.21
C TYR A 235 4.71 -18.00 3.68
N GLY A 236 4.93 -19.14 3.05
CA GLY A 236 5.05 -19.24 1.58
C GLY A 236 3.76 -19.59 0.85
N GLN A 237 2.63 -19.63 1.54
CA GLN A 237 1.33 -20.01 0.98
C GLN A 237 0.38 -18.81 0.94
N ASN A 238 -0.70 -18.94 0.18
CA ASN A 238 -1.81 -17.98 0.22
C ASN A 238 -2.59 -18.12 1.53
N ILE A 239 -3.03 -16.99 2.08
CA ILE A 239 -4.01 -16.97 3.16
C ILE A 239 -5.37 -16.90 2.48
N GLY A 240 -6.07 -18.04 2.44
CA GLY A 240 -7.33 -18.17 1.74
C GLY A 240 -7.17 -18.48 0.26
N THR A 241 -8.29 -18.44 -0.44
CA THR A 241 -8.43 -18.74 -1.87
C THR A 241 -9.50 -17.84 -2.47
N ASP A 242 -9.59 -17.78 -3.80
CA ASP A 242 -10.74 -17.17 -4.48
C ASP A 242 -12.04 -17.88 -4.04
N GLY A 243 -12.90 -17.18 -3.29
CA GLY A 243 -14.14 -17.69 -2.71
C GLY A 243 -14.01 -18.38 -1.34
N GLY A 244 -12.80 -18.58 -0.81
CA GLY A 244 -12.55 -19.25 0.47
C GLY A 244 -11.69 -18.41 1.42
N ARG A 245 -12.33 -17.56 2.22
CA ARG A 245 -11.69 -16.72 3.25
C ARG A 245 -11.09 -17.55 4.38
N ARG A 246 -10.01 -17.05 4.97
CA ARG A 246 -9.47 -17.57 6.24
C ARG A 246 -9.49 -16.50 7.33
N ALA A 247 -9.65 -16.94 8.57
CA ALA A 247 -9.33 -16.11 9.72
C ALA A 247 -7.80 -16.04 9.90
N ILE A 248 -7.32 -14.93 10.45
CA ILE A 248 -5.94 -14.72 10.88
C ILE A 248 -5.95 -14.53 12.39
N VAL A 249 -5.09 -15.25 13.09
CA VAL A 249 -4.91 -15.16 14.54
C VAL A 249 -3.43 -15.03 14.86
N PHE A 250 -3.09 -14.15 15.81
CA PHE A 250 -1.77 -14.09 16.40
C PHE A 250 -1.81 -14.65 17.82
N ALA A 251 -0.87 -15.51 18.18
CA ALA A 251 -0.76 -16.09 19.52
C ALA A 251 0.66 -15.87 20.04
N GLY A 252 0.82 -15.75 21.37
CA GLY A 252 2.16 -15.63 21.97
C GLY A 252 2.97 -14.41 21.49
N VAL A 253 2.31 -13.32 21.10
CA VAL A 253 2.97 -12.06 20.74
C VAL A 253 3.04 -11.17 21.99
N PRO A 254 4.23 -10.77 22.46
CA PRO A 254 4.35 -9.83 23.58
C PRO A 254 3.71 -8.48 23.26
N ALA A 255 3.15 -7.82 24.27
CA ALA A 255 2.57 -6.49 24.12
C ALA A 255 3.62 -5.48 23.58
N GLY A 256 3.25 -4.73 22.55
CA GLY A 256 4.14 -3.75 21.93
C GLY A 256 5.22 -4.34 21.01
N ALA A 257 5.30 -5.67 20.85
CA ALA A 257 6.26 -6.27 19.94
C ALA A 257 6.00 -5.85 18.48
N THR A 258 7.08 -5.74 17.70
CA THR A 258 6.99 -5.62 16.25
C THR A 258 6.69 -6.97 15.65
N VAL A 259 5.68 -7.06 14.79
CA VAL A 259 5.32 -8.30 14.10
C VAL A 259 5.62 -8.15 12.62
N ILE A 260 6.40 -9.08 12.08
CA ILE A 260 6.77 -9.13 10.67
C ILE A 260 6.29 -10.46 10.12
N VAL A 261 5.40 -10.40 9.13
CA VAL A 261 4.96 -11.56 8.37
C VAL A 261 5.55 -11.48 6.97
N ASN A 262 6.58 -12.28 6.72
CA ASN A 262 7.19 -12.46 5.40
C ASN A 262 6.34 -13.45 4.58
N MET A 263 5.61 -12.92 3.62
CA MET A 263 4.86 -13.69 2.63
C MET A 263 5.80 -14.05 1.47
N THR A 264 6.38 -15.25 1.49
CA THR A 264 7.53 -15.62 0.63
C THR A 264 7.15 -16.19 -0.75
N GLY A 265 5.85 -16.30 -1.06
CA GLY A 265 5.36 -16.72 -2.36
C GLY A 265 5.60 -15.67 -3.47
N SER A 266 5.64 -16.11 -4.73
CA SER A 266 5.78 -15.23 -5.90
C SER A 266 4.45 -14.65 -6.39
N ASP A 267 3.35 -15.33 -6.13
CA ASP A 267 1.99 -14.90 -6.39
C ASP A 267 1.20 -15.11 -5.09
N VAL A 268 0.85 -14.02 -4.43
CA VAL A 268 0.33 -14.05 -3.06
C VAL A 268 -1.08 -13.48 -2.99
N THR A 269 -2.01 -14.28 -2.51
CA THR A 269 -3.35 -13.84 -2.13
C THR A 269 -3.50 -13.89 -0.62
N VAL A 270 -3.98 -12.80 -0.04
CA VAL A 270 -4.50 -12.75 1.33
C VAL A 270 -5.98 -12.37 1.25
N ASN A 271 -6.83 -13.40 1.26
CA ASN A 271 -8.27 -13.34 1.32
C ASN A 271 -8.75 -13.66 2.74
N THR A 272 -9.07 -12.62 3.51
CA THR A 272 -9.28 -12.73 4.96
C THR A 272 -10.59 -12.11 5.43
N SER A 273 -11.16 -12.69 6.49
CA SER A 273 -12.28 -12.13 7.23
C SER A 273 -11.87 -11.54 8.59
N SER A 274 -10.56 -11.44 8.87
CA SER A 274 -10.03 -10.94 10.14
C SER A 274 -9.60 -9.48 10.05
N GLY A 275 -9.91 -8.71 11.10
CA GLY A 275 -9.63 -7.29 11.20
C GLY A 275 -10.92 -6.47 11.16
N THR A 276 -11.33 -5.94 12.31
CA THR A 276 -12.56 -5.13 12.42
C THR A 276 -12.28 -3.63 12.31
N GLY A 277 -11.03 -3.22 12.57
CA GLY A 277 -10.67 -1.81 12.76
C GLY A 277 -11.16 -1.23 14.08
N GLN A 278 -11.79 -2.02 14.96
CA GLN A 278 -12.35 -1.59 16.24
C GLN A 278 -11.44 -1.97 17.42
N ALA A 279 -11.54 -1.21 18.51
CA ALA A 279 -10.84 -1.53 19.75
C ALA A 279 -11.27 -2.89 20.31
N GLY A 280 -10.32 -3.65 20.88
CA GLY A 280 -10.56 -5.01 21.39
C GLY A 280 -10.44 -6.12 20.35
N ASP A 281 -10.27 -5.79 19.07
CA ASP A 281 -9.86 -6.75 18.04
C ASP A 281 -8.33 -6.88 18.01
N GLN A 282 -7.83 -8.11 18.13
CA GLN A 282 -6.40 -8.39 18.27
C GLN A 282 -5.57 -7.86 17.09
N LEU A 283 -6.04 -8.03 15.85
CA LEU A 283 -5.32 -7.55 14.67
C LEU A 283 -5.27 -6.02 14.65
N THR A 284 -6.38 -5.37 15.05
CA THR A 284 -6.45 -3.90 15.16
C THR A 284 -5.49 -3.37 16.22
N GLU A 285 -5.32 -4.08 17.33
CA GLU A 285 -4.34 -3.71 18.38
C GLU A 285 -2.88 -3.89 17.92
N LEU A 286 -2.60 -4.88 17.07
CA LEU A 286 -1.29 -5.10 16.48
C LEU A 286 -0.96 -4.13 15.34
N ARG A 287 -1.97 -3.55 14.67
CA ARG A 287 -1.85 -2.65 13.51
C ARG A 287 -0.63 -1.72 13.52
N PRO A 288 -0.39 -0.90 14.58
CA PRO A 288 0.71 0.06 14.55
C PRO A 288 2.10 -0.60 14.44
N ASN A 289 2.23 -1.88 14.79
CA ASN A 289 3.51 -2.59 14.83
C ASN A 289 3.53 -3.83 13.91
N LEU A 290 2.48 -4.04 13.10
CA LEU A 290 2.35 -5.17 12.19
C LEU A 290 2.80 -4.77 10.78
N MET A 291 3.78 -5.49 10.25
CA MET A 291 4.28 -5.37 8.88
C MET A 291 4.02 -6.66 8.10
N TRP A 292 3.26 -6.55 7.02
CA TRP A 292 3.10 -7.58 6.01
C TRP A 292 4.12 -7.34 4.90
N ASN A 293 5.12 -8.21 4.81
CA ASN A 293 6.24 -8.07 3.90
C ASN A 293 6.14 -9.06 2.74
N PHE A 294 6.20 -8.55 1.51
CA PHE A 294 6.14 -9.33 0.26
C PHE A 294 7.45 -9.11 -0.52
N PRO A 295 8.53 -9.83 -0.15
CA PRO A 295 9.88 -9.52 -0.63
C PRO A 295 10.09 -9.79 -2.12
N THR A 296 9.52 -10.87 -2.64
CA THR A 296 9.78 -11.36 -3.99
C THR A 296 8.52 -11.44 -4.86
N ALA A 297 7.34 -11.24 -4.27
CA ALA A 297 6.05 -11.38 -4.96
C ALA A 297 5.98 -10.50 -6.21
N THR A 298 5.62 -11.10 -7.34
CA THR A 298 5.30 -10.38 -8.59
C THR A 298 3.84 -9.94 -8.64
N ASN A 299 2.97 -10.63 -7.91
CA ASN A 299 1.57 -10.30 -7.76
C ASN A 299 1.19 -10.45 -6.28
N VAL A 300 0.51 -9.44 -5.74
CA VAL A 300 -0.05 -9.46 -4.39
C VAL A 300 -1.52 -9.06 -4.50
N VAL A 301 -2.42 -9.84 -3.93
CA VAL A 301 -3.85 -9.53 -3.84
C VAL A 301 -4.26 -9.53 -2.39
N VAL A 302 -4.75 -8.39 -1.91
CA VAL A 302 -5.39 -8.24 -0.61
C VAL A 302 -6.88 -8.08 -0.84
N GLU A 303 -7.65 -9.01 -0.31
CA GLU A 303 -9.09 -9.09 -0.52
C GLU A 303 -9.82 -9.70 0.70
N GLY A 304 -11.14 -9.85 0.58
CA GLY A 304 -12.02 -10.28 1.65
C GLY A 304 -12.98 -9.16 2.07
N ASP A 305 -13.71 -9.38 3.15
CA ASP A 305 -14.73 -8.46 3.68
C ASP A 305 -14.30 -7.70 4.94
N ALA A 306 -13.07 -7.96 5.42
CA ALA A 306 -12.52 -7.33 6.60
C ALA A 306 -11.77 -6.02 6.32
N GLN A 307 -11.66 -5.20 7.37
CA GLN A 307 -10.77 -4.06 7.40
C GLN A 307 -9.34 -4.58 7.59
N TRP A 308 -8.49 -4.47 6.58
CA TRP A 308 -7.09 -4.92 6.66
C TRP A 308 -6.36 -4.16 7.77
N GLN A 309 -5.56 -4.87 8.55
CA GLN A 309 -4.78 -4.30 9.66
C GLN A 309 -3.29 -4.53 9.46
N GLY A 310 -2.51 -3.47 9.65
CA GLY A 310 -1.06 -3.49 9.53
C GLY A 310 -0.58 -2.86 8.24
N SER A 311 0.70 -2.52 8.23
CA SER A 311 1.37 -1.91 7.08
C SER A 311 1.79 -2.96 6.07
N ILE A 312 1.80 -2.59 4.79
CA ILE A 312 2.16 -3.44 3.66
C ILE A 312 3.47 -2.92 3.08
N MET A 313 4.44 -3.83 2.90
CA MET A 313 5.67 -3.57 2.18
C MET A 313 5.87 -4.59 1.06
N ALA A 314 6.01 -4.15 -0.18
CA ALA A 314 6.33 -5.02 -1.32
C ALA A 314 7.65 -4.60 -1.95
N GLY A 315 8.64 -5.49 -1.89
CA GLY A 315 10.03 -5.22 -2.25
C GLY A 315 10.37 -5.46 -3.72
N ASN A 316 9.47 -6.03 -4.53
CA ASN A 316 9.76 -6.30 -5.93
C ASN A 316 9.26 -5.12 -6.82
N PRO A 317 10.14 -4.37 -7.52
CA PRO A 317 9.72 -3.26 -8.37
C PRO A 317 8.93 -3.69 -9.61
N GLY A 318 9.03 -4.96 -10.01
CA GLY A 318 8.20 -5.55 -11.06
C GLY A 318 6.81 -5.99 -10.59
N SER A 319 6.48 -5.80 -9.31
CA SER A 319 5.23 -6.29 -8.74
C SER A 319 4.01 -5.42 -9.08
N THR A 320 2.83 -6.01 -8.93
CA THR A 320 1.58 -5.28 -8.75
C THR A 320 0.91 -5.75 -7.46
N THR A 321 0.59 -4.80 -6.59
CA THR A 321 -0.24 -5.02 -5.40
C THR A 321 -1.65 -4.55 -5.67
N THR A 322 -2.62 -5.45 -5.56
CA THR A 322 -4.04 -5.19 -5.70
C THR A 322 -4.67 -5.12 -4.32
N LEU A 323 -5.28 -3.98 -3.98
CA LEU A 323 -6.06 -3.81 -2.76
C LEU A 323 -7.54 -3.77 -3.15
N SER A 324 -8.32 -4.73 -2.64
CA SER A 324 -9.74 -4.88 -2.90
C SER A 324 -10.63 -5.20 -1.71
N ASN A 325 -10.00 -5.29 -0.54
CA ASN A 325 -10.66 -5.22 0.75
C ASN A 325 -11.44 -3.89 0.92
N PRO A 326 -12.44 -3.83 1.81
CA PRO A 326 -13.20 -2.61 2.09
C PRO A 326 -12.34 -1.44 2.59
N GLY A 327 -11.31 -1.69 3.40
CA GLY A 327 -10.41 -0.63 3.87
C GLY A 327 -9.06 -1.15 4.37
N THR A 328 -8.00 -0.40 4.10
CA THR A 328 -6.61 -0.72 4.45
C THR A 328 -6.10 0.17 5.58
N ASN A 329 -5.92 -0.39 6.77
CA ASN A 329 -5.52 0.35 7.96
C ASN A 329 -4.02 0.15 8.26
N GLY A 330 -3.18 0.94 7.60
CA GLY A 330 -1.73 0.90 7.76
C GLY A 330 -1.02 1.61 6.60
N ARG A 331 0.31 1.69 6.68
CA ARG A 331 1.13 2.23 5.60
C ARG A 331 1.14 1.31 4.39
N VAL A 332 1.28 1.86 3.18
CA VAL A 332 1.40 1.09 1.94
C VAL A 332 2.67 1.53 1.21
N TYR A 333 3.72 0.70 1.29
CA TYR A 333 5.04 0.99 0.74
C TYR A 333 5.43 -0.03 -0.34
N LEU A 334 5.34 0.37 -1.59
CA LEU A 334 5.45 -0.54 -2.73
C LEU A 334 6.56 -0.08 -3.65
N ALA A 335 7.53 -0.96 -3.93
CA ALA A 335 8.51 -0.72 -4.98
C ALA A 335 7.87 -0.77 -6.38
N GLY A 336 6.80 -1.56 -6.53
CA GLY A 336 6.07 -1.75 -7.79
C GLY A 336 4.80 -0.92 -7.91
N ASN A 337 3.81 -1.46 -8.64
CA ASN A 337 2.54 -0.82 -8.93
C ASN A 337 1.49 -1.05 -7.83
N LEU A 338 0.54 -0.13 -7.72
CA LEU A 338 -0.66 -0.26 -6.90
C LEU A 338 -1.90 -0.26 -7.79
N LEU A 339 -2.77 -1.26 -7.61
CA LEU A 339 -4.13 -1.31 -8.13
C LEU A 339 -5.12 -1.27 -6.97
N GLN A 340 -5.79 -0.13 -6.77
CA GLN A 340 -6.92 -0.04 -5.83
C GLN A 340 -8.23 -0.22 -6.58
N GLN A 341 -8.96 -1.27 -6.24
CA GLN A 341 -10.20 -1.62 -6.93
C GLN A 341 -11.13 -2.39 -6.00
N GLY A 342 -12.44 -2.32 -6.21
CA GLY A 342 -13.37 -3.17 -5.47
C GLY A 342 -14.80 -2.74 -5.69
N SER A 343 -15.73 -3.59 -5.28
CA SER A 343 -17.17 -3.33 -5.36
C SER A 343 -17.68 -2.43 -4.22
N ALA A 344 -17.06 -2.51 -3.04
CA ALA A 344 -17.52 -1.90 -1.79
C ALA A 344 -16.93 -0.51 -1.50
N GLY A 345 -16.28 0.13 -2.46
CA GLY A 345 -15.65 1.42 -2.24
C GLY A 345 -14.37 1.33 -1.42
N THR A 346 -13.43 0.48 -1.84
CA THR A 346 -12.13 0.29 -1.17
C THR A 346 -11.45 1.59 -0.77
N GLU A 347 -10.94 1.65 0.46
CA GLU A 347 -10.27 2.80 1.06
C GLU A 347 -8.85 2.45 1.56
N ILE A 348 -7.96 3.44 1.65
CA ILE A 348 -6.67 3.31 2.36
C ILE A 348 -6.62 4.40 3.43
N HIS A 349 -6.44 4.01 4.69
CA HIS A 349 -6.45 4.91 5.83
C HIS A 349 -5.05 5.17 6.33
N ASN A 350 -4.84 6.35 6.91
CA ASN A 350 -3.52 6.79 7.35
C ASN A 350 -3.25 6.29 8.77
N TYR A 351 -2.75 5.07 8.94
CA TYR A 351 -2.29 4.59 10.26
C TYR A 351 -0.77 4.39 10.27
N PRO A 352 -0.08 4.83 11.33
CA PRO A 352 1.38 4.81 11.35
C PRO A 352 1.91 3.39 11.52
N PHE A 353 3.16 3.20 11.08
CA PHE A 353 3.96 2.06 11.47
C PHE A 353 5.01 2.52 12.48
N ASN A 354 4.92 2.03 13.71
CA ASN A 354 5.78 2.36 14.84
C ASN A 354 6.76 1.22 15.18
N GLY A 355 6.64 0.07 14.51
CA GLY A 355 7.49 -1.08 14.74
C GLY A 355 8.95 -0.83 14.34
N ASP A 356 9.86 -1.52 15.02
CA ASP A 356 11.29 -1.44 14.73
C ASP A 356 11.67 -2.52 13.72
N LEU A 357 12.22 -2.12 12.58
CA LEU A 357 12.68 -3.05 11.56
C LEU A 357 14.09 -3.58 11.92
N PRO A 358 14.45 -4.79 11.45
CA PRO A 358 15.83 -5.26 11.55
C PRO A 358 16.78 -4.32 10.81
N ASP A 359 17.96 -4.08 11.41
CA ASP A 359 19.08 -3.44 10.70
C ASP A 359 19.86 -4.51 9.94
N CYS A 360 19.92 -4.38 8.62
CA CYS A 360 20.78 -5.20 7.76
C CYS A 360 21.80 -4.35 7.01
N SER A 361 22.38 -3.34 7.67
CA SER A 361 23.44 -2.47 7.15
C SER A 361 24.68 -3.21 6.59
N GLU A 362 24.74 -4.53 6.66
CA GLU A 362 25.52 -5.35 5.73
C GLU A 362 24.85 -5.44 4.34
N SER A 363 24.93 -4.34 3.59
CA SER A 363 25.12 -4.49 2.15
C SER A 363 26.48 -5.21 1.97
N PRO A 364 26.61 -6.30 1.16
CA PRO A 364 27.93 -6.79 0.84
C PRO A 364 28.69 -5.62 0.22
N SER A 365 29.69 -5.12 0.95
CA SER A 365 30.69 -4.22 0.40
C SER A 365 31.10 -4.80 -0.96
N PRO A 366 31.11 -4.04 -2.06
CA PRO A 366 31.58 -4.56 -3.33
C PRO A 366 32.96 -5.16 -3.07
N SER A 367 33.07 -6.49 -3.22
CA SER A 367 34.36 -7.17 -3.12
C SER A 367 35.35 -6.34 -3.95
N PRO A 368 36.51 -5.94 -3.40
CA PRO A 368 37.43 -5.09 -4.12
C PRO A 368 37.68 -5.76 -5.47
N SER A 369 37.30 -5.08 -6.55
CA SER A 369 37.62 -5.51 -7.90
C SER A 369 39.12 -5.84 -7.89
N PRO A 370 39.53 -7.05 -8.31
CA PRO A 370 40.95 -7.36 -8.37
C PRO A 370 41.61 -6.27 -9.21
N SER A 371 42.56 -5.55 -8.61
CA SER A 371 43.36 -4.56 -9.33
C SER A 371 43.98 -5.23 -10.53
N ASP A 372 43.94 -4.54 -11.67
CA ASP A 372 44.55 -4.96 -12.93
C ASP A 372 46.00 -5.39 -12.70
N SER A 373 46.20 -6.71 -12.63
CA SER A 373 47.52 -7.31 -12.71
C SER A 373 47.98 -7.15 -14.15
N THR A 374 49.00 -6.32 -14.33
CA THR A 374 49.77 -6.13 -15.57
C THR A 374 49.97 -7.45 -16.33
N SER A 375 49.45 -7.50 -17.55
CA SER A 375 49.61 -8.58 -18.52
C SER A 375 51.10 -8.82 -18.85
N PRO A 376 51.61 -10.06 -18.75
CA PRO A 376 52.90 -10.40 -19.32
C PRO A 376 52.80 -10.63 -20.84
N SER A 377 53.80 -10.11 -21.55
CA SER A 377 54.05 -10.16 -23.00
C SER A 377 53.75 -11.53 -23.67
N PRO A 378 53.28 -11.55 -24.94
CA PRO A 378 53.00 -12.80 -25.66
C PRO A 378 54.30 -13.53 -26.04
N SER A 379 54.29 -14.86 -25.89
CA SER A 379 55.31 -15.79 -26.37
C SER A 379 54.87 -16.42 -27.71
N PRO A 380 55.79 -16.77 -28.64
CA PRO A 380 55.44 -17.04 -30.02
C PRO A 380 54.86 -18.45 -30.25
N SER A 381 54.00 -18.51 -31.27
CA SER A 381 53.32 -19.67 -31.84
C SER A 381 54.29 -20.73 -32.39
N PRO A 382 53.94 -22.03 -32.26
CA PRO A 382 54.39 -23.04 -33.20
C PRO A 382 53.23 -23.58 -34.06
N SER A 383 53.60 -23.79 -35.32
CA SER A 383 52.88 -24.36 -36.47
C SER A 383 51.94 -25.52 -36.18
N GLU A 384 50.80 -25.55 -36.89
CA GLU A 384 50.06 -26.78 -37.14
C GLU A 384 50.16 -27.25 -38.60
N SER A 385 50.36 -28.55 -38.65
CA SER A 385 50.62 -29.40 -39.80
C SER A 385 49.35 -29.77 -40.55
N THR A 386 49.58 -30.21 -41.78
CA THR A 386 48.67 -30.54 -42.87
C THR A 386 47.61 -31.63 -42.60
N SER A 387 46.44 -31.37 -43.20
CA SER A 387 45.36 -32.25 -43.72
C SER A 387 45.64 -33.76 -43.87
N PRO A 388 44.61 -34.61 -43.75
CA PRO A 388 44.06 -35.18 -44.99
C PRO A 388 42.51 -35.31 -45.06
N SER A 389 41.99 -34.87 -46.21
CA SER A 389 41.04 -35.47 -47.19
C SER A 389 39.65 -36.07 -46.81
N PRO A 390 38.62 -35.94 -47.71
CA PRO A 390 37.20 -36.21 -47.42
C PRO A 390 36.58 -37.43 -48.15
N SER A 391 35.44 -37.95 -47.66
CA SER A 391 34.30 -38.53 -48.42
C SER A 391 33.29 -39.26 -47.50
N PRO A 392 32.07 -39.62 -47.95
CA PRO A 392 31.12 -38.91 -48.83
C PRO A 392 29.69 -38.82 -48.24
N SER A 393 28.86 -37.99 -48.88
CA SER A 393 27.39 -37.88 -48.73
C SER A 393 26.67 -39.16 -49.20
N PRO A 394 25.43 -39.46 -48.74
CA PRO A 394 24.22 -38.95 -49.42
C PRO A 394 23.05 -38.74 -48.39
N SER A 395 21.82 -38.29 -48.64
CA SER A 395 20.94 -38.14 -49.80
C SER A 395 19.87 -37.07 -49.51
N THR A 396 19.23 -36.66 -50.58
CA THR A 396 18.10 -35.74 -50.81
C THR A 396 16.75 -36.06 -50.15
N SER A 397 15.79 -35.13 -50.35
CA SER A 397 14.31 -35.27 -50.39
C SER A 397 13.55 -34.98 -49.07
N GLU A 398 12.48 -34.16 -48.96
CA GLU A 398 11.67 -33.34 -49.88
C GLU A 398 10.97 -32.18 -49.14
N SER A 399 10.57 -31.15 -49.90
CA SER A 399 9.52 -30.17 -49.59
C SER A 399 8.23 -30.59 -50.32
N PRO A 400 7.03 -30.36 -49.76
CA PRO A 400 6.11 -29.35 -50.33
C PRO A 400 5.34 -28.57 -49.24
N SER A 401 5.14 -27.24 -49.34
CA SER A 401 4.16 -26.44 -50.13
C SER A 401 2.71 -26.39 -49.54
N PRO A 402 1.97 -25.26 -49.66
CA PRO A 402 0.86 -24.88 -48.75
C PRO A 402 -0.58 -25.08 -49.29
N SER A 403 -1.55 -25.07 -48.34
CA SER A 403 -2.99 -24.69 -48.39
C SER A 403 -3.94 -25.31 -49.45
N PRO A 404 -5.22 -25.54 -49.09
CA PRO A 404 -6.27 -24.66 -49.65
C PRO A 404 -7.41 -24.28 -48.67
N SER A 405 -8.21 -23.33 -49.14
CA SER A 405 -9.38 -22.65 -48.55
C SER A 405 -10.72 -23.26 -49.01
N GLU A 406 -11.82 -22.73 -48.45
CA GLU A 406 -13.26 -22.82 -48.84
C GLU A 406 -14.02 -24.08 -48.37
N SER A 407 -15.32 -24.09 -48.06
CA SER A 407 -16.44 -23.15 -47.87
C SER A 407 -17.63 -24.03 -47.36
N GLU A 408 -18.62 -23.46 -46.65
CA GLU A 408 -20.06 -23.60 -46.91
C GLU A 408 -20.97 -23.42 -45.67
N SER A 409 -21.95 -22.53 -45.86
CA SER A 409 -23.17 -22.31 -45.06
C SER A 409 -24.25 -23.30 -45.51
N PRO A 410 -25.28 -23.61 -44.68
CA PRO A 410 -26.59 -23.01 -44.97
C PRO A 410 -27.51 -22.75 -43.75
N GLY A 411 -28.27 -21.64 -43.82
CA GLY A 411 -29.75 -21.71 -43.87
C GLY A 411 -30.59 -21.52 -42.57
N PRO A 412 -31.71 -20.73 -42.60
CA PRO A 412 -32.50 -20.33 -41.41
C PRO A 412 -33.92 -20.94 -41.26
N SER A 413 -34.52 -20.77 -40.05
CA SER A 413 -35.96 -20.70 -39.66
C SER A 413 -36.84 -21.98 -39.71
N PRO A 414 -38.02 -22.10 -39.02
CA PRO A 414 -38.99 -21.05 -38.66
C PRO A 414 -39.67 -21.10 -37.26
N SER A 415 -40.49 -20.04 -37.02
CA SER A 415 -41.47 -19.84 -35.93
C SER A 415 -42.83 -20.51 -36.16
N SER A 416 -43.58 -20.78 -35.07
CA SER A 416 -45.07 -20.71 -34.93
C SER A 416 -45.48 -21.23 -33.53
N SER A 417 -46.09 -20.47 -32.59
CA SER A 417 -47.48 -19.94 -32.49
C SER A 417 -48.52 -20.89 -31.86
N GLY A 418 -49.21 -20.43 -30.80
CA GLY A 418 -50.56 -20.91 -30.36
C GLY A 418 -50.70 -21.15 -28.84
N SER A 419 -51.24 -20.19 -28.04
CA SER A 419 -52.64 -20.08 -27.53
C SER A 419 -52.90 -20.94 -26.26
N THR A 420 -53.36 -20.46 -25.08
CA THR A 420 -54.66 -19.80 -24.78
C THR A 420 -54.69 -19.10 -23.39
N SER A 421 -55.54 -18.06 -23.28
CA SER A 421 -56.15 -17.33 -22.13
C SER A 421 -56.70 -18.21 -20.96
N PRO A 422 -57.16 -17.69 -19.77
CA PRO A 422 -57.84 -16.39 -19.54
C PRO A 422 -57.51 -15.56 -18.26
N ALA A 423 -58.07 -14.35 -18.25
CA ALA A 423 -58.08 -13.32 -17.20
C ALA A 423 -58.80 -13.71 -15.89
N PRO A 424 -58.64 -12.90 -14.82
CA PRO A 424 -59.77 -12.03 -14.45
C PRO A 424 -59.41 -10.58 -14.06
N SER A 425 -60.48 -9.77 -14.04
CA SER A 425 -60.65 -8.32 -13.83
C SER A 425 -60.27 -7.78 -12.43
N PRO A 426 -60.22 -6.43 -12.27
CA PRO A 426 -59.67 -5.73 -11.11
C PRO A 426 -60.71 -5.42 -10.03
N SER A 427 -60.27 -5.34 -8.78
CA SER A 427 -61.01 -4.70 -7.68
C SER A 427 -60.15 -3.61 -7.09
N GLY A 428 -60.66 -2.39 -7.14
CA GLY A 428 -60.01 -1.20 -6.60
C GLY A 428 -60.16 -1.07 -5.09
N SER A 429 -59.32 -0.23 -4.51
CA SER A 429 -59.61 0.56 -3.31
C SER A 429 -58.62 1.73 -3.26
N THR A 430 -59.12 2.93 -3.47
CA THR A 430 -58.53 4.20 -3.01
C THR A 430 -58.39 4.19 -1.48
N PRO A 431 -57.44 4.96 -0.91
CA PRO A 431 -57.83 6.26 -0.38
C PRO A 431 -56.83 7.40 -0.68
N GLN A 432 -57.42 8.58 -0.90
CA GLN A 432 -56.81 9.91 -0.85
C GLN A 432 -56.45 10.28 0.61
N PRO A 433 -55.37 11.06 0.87
CA PRO A 433 -55.53 12.48 1.21
C PRO A 433 -54.51 13.44 0.58
N THR A 434 -55.07 14.49 -0.04
CA THR A 434 -54.73 15.92 0.10
C THR A 434 -53.28 16.40 -0.07
N GLY A 435 -52.99 16.94 -1.26
CA GLY A 435 -52.65 18.36 -1.46
C GLY A 435 -51.28 18.88 -1.02
N SER A 436 -50.41 19.20 -2.00
CA SER A 436 -49.94 20.57 -2.32
C SER A 436 -48.59 20.57 -3.04
N GLY A 437 -48.46 21.38 -4.10
CA GLY A 437 -47.19 22.02 -4.47
C GLY A 437 -46.38 21.41 -5.60
N SER A 438 -46.64 21.89 -6.82
CA SER A 438 -45.78 21.77 -8.01
C SER A 438 -44.44 22.51 -7.86
N THR A 439 -43.30 21.83 -8.12
CA THR A 439 -42.03 22.47 -8.56
C THR A 439 -41.19 21.45 -9.38
N PRO A 440 -40.37 21.89 -10.37
CA PRO A 440 -39.83 21.02 -11.42
C PRO A 440 -38.73 20.05 -10.96
N ALA A 441 -38.65 18.92 -11.66
CA ALA A 441 -37.59 17.94 -11.53
C ALA A 441 -36.20 18.58 -11.76
N GLY A 442 -35.33 18.51 -10.75
CA GLY A 442 -33.90 18.77 -10.90
C GLY A 442 -33.19 17.60 -11.58
N PRO A 443 -31.96 17.80 -12.08
CA PRO A 443 -31.17 16.74 -12.71
C PRO A 443 -30.84 15.63 -11.68
N PRO A 444 -30.68 14.37 -12.14
CA PRO A 444 -30.43 13.23 -11.25
C PRO A 444 -29.13 13.42 -10.45
N LEU A 445 -29.19 13.14 -9.15
CA LEU A 445 -28.06 13.16 -8.23
C LEU A 445 -27.08 12.01 -8.56
N PRO A 446 -25.76 12.19 -8.38
CA PRO A 446 -24.79 11.12 -8.60
C PRO A 446 -24.99 9.98 -7.58
N ASN A 447 -25.10 8.76 -8.10
CA ASN A 447 -25.27 7.53 -7.36
C ASN A 447 -23.90 7.07 -6.82
N THR A 448 -23.63 7.30 -5.53
CA THR A 448 -22.51 6.69 -4.81
C THR A 448 -23.00 5.42 -4.11
N GLY A 449 -23.23 4.36 -4.89
CA GLY A 449 -23.21 2.97 -4.43
C GLY A 449 -24.15 2.56 -3.27
N GLY A 450 -25.25 3.26 -3.05
CA GLY A 450 -26.19 2.92 -1.98
C GLY A 450 -27.55 2.50 -2.52
N ASP A 451 -27.66 1.33 -3.13
CA ASP A 451 -28.95 0.61 -3.15
C ASP A 451 -28.75 -0.89 -3.38
N SER A 452 -29.35 -1.66 -2.48
CA SER A 452 -29.35 -3.13 -2.37
C SER A 452 -28.10 -3.74 -1.70
N LEU A 453 -28.19 -3.99 -0.39
CA LEU A 453 -28.25 -5.35 0.16
C LEU A 453 -28.50 -5.31 1.68
N VAL A 454 -29.31 -6.27 2.12
CA VAL A 454 -29.79 -6.45 3.48
C VAL A 454 -28.64 -6.87 4.43
N ALA A 455 -28.64 -6.23 5.61
CA ALA A 455 -27.76 -6.40 6.78
C ALA A 455 -27.57 -7.87 7.26
N PRO A 456 -26.55 -8.21 8.10
CA PRO A 456 -25.94 -7.33 9.11
C PRO A 456 -24.40 -7.43 9.31
N ALA A 457 -23.69 -6.33 9.05
CA ALA A 457 -22.48 -5.90 9.77
C ALA A 457 -22.06 -4.43 9.47
N ALA A 458 -22.93 -3.62 8.86
CA ALA A 458 -22.63 -2.23 8.49
C ALA A 458 -23.49 -1.26 9.33
N GLY A 459 -23.06 -0.99 10.56
CA GLY A 459 -23.84 -0.23 11.54
C GLY A 459 -23.55 1.28 11.61
N ALA A 460 -22.52 1.81 10.93
CA ALA A 460 -22.11 3.21 11.12
C ALA A 460 -21.95 4.05 9.84
N ALA A 461 -21.82 3.44 8.66
CA ALA A 461 -21.50 4.19 7.43
C ALA A 461 -22.73 4.72 6.65
N ALA A 462 -23.94 4.20 6.89
CA ALA A 462 -25.09 4.47 6.02
C ALA A 462 -25.95 5.69 6.41
N VAL A 463 -25.67 6.40 7.51
CA VAL A 463 -26.56 7.49 8.01
C VAL A 463 -26.03 8.91 7.75
N LEU A 464 -24.76 9.11 7.37
CA LEU A 464 -24.16 10.47 7.38
C LEU A 464 -23.77 11.06 6.02
N LEU A 465 -23.80 10.28 4.93
CA LEU A 465 -23.33 10.76 3.62
C LEU A 465 -24.36 11.61 2.84
N GLY A 466 -25.60 11.72 3.33
CA GLY A 466 -26.61 12.64 2.79
C GLY A 466 -26.40 14.11 3.19
N LEU A 467 -25.62 14.39 4.24
CA LEU A 467 -25.47 15.76 4.76
C LEU A 467 -24.31 16.54 4.12
N GLY A 468 -23.24 15.87 3.69
CA GLY A 468 -22.09 16.54 3.04
C GLY A 468 -22.44 17.17 1.68
N GLY A 469 -23.21 16.47 0.84
CA GLY A 469 -23.63 16.97 -0.47
C GLY A 469 -24.67 18.11 -0.40
N ALA A 470 -25.56 18.07 0.60
CA ALA A 470 -26.61 19.08 0.77
C ALA A 470 -26.07 20.43 1.29
N VAL A 471 -25.02 20.42 2.11
CA VAL A 471 -24.42 21.64 2.69
C VAL A 471 -23.65 22.44 1.63
N ILE A 472 -22.99 21.78 0.66
CA ILE A 472 -22.27 22.45 -0.43
C ILE A 472 -23.25 23.11 -1.44
N ALA A 473 -24.41 22.50 -1.68
CA ALA A 473 -25.44 23.10 -2.55
C ALA A 473 -26.12 24.33 -1.90
N LEU A 474 -26.31 24.34 -0.59
CA LEU A 474 -26.89 25.47 0.14
C LEU A 474 -25.94 26.68 0.22
N ALA A 475 -24.63 26.47 0.31
CA ALA A 475 -23.63 27.55 0.30
C ALA A 475 -23.57 28.32 -1.03
N ARG A 476 -23.90 27.66 -2.16
CA ARG A 476 -23.96 28.32 -3.48
C ARG A 476 -25.20 29.21 -3.65
N ARG A 477 -26.32 28.93 -2.97
CA ARG A 477 -27.55 29.73 -3.09
C ARG A 477 -27.49 31.06 -2.32
N ALA A 478 -26.61 31.19 -1.33
CA ALA A 478 -26.44 32.41 -0.55
C ALA A 478 -25.55 33.46 -1.24
N ARG A 479 -24.65 33.07 -2.16
CA ARG A 479 -23.74 34.02 -2.86
C ARG A 479 -24.32 34.61 -4.16
N GLY A 480 -25.49 34.18 -4.61
CA GLY A 480 -26.17 34.71 -5.80
C GLY A 480 -27.11 35.90 -5.55
N ARG A 481 -27.20 36.41 -4.31
CA ARG A 481 -28.07 37.54 -3.94
C ARG A 481 -27.29 38.72 -3.37
N HIS A 482 -26.22 39.13 -4.03
CA HIS A 482 -25.68 40.50 -3.92
C HIS A 482 -24.98 40.86 -5.24
N SER A 483 -25.77 41.32 -6.19
CA SER A 483 -25.40 42.26 -7.26
C SER A 483 -26.64 43.10 -7.56
#